data_AF-A0A9X9MDI8-F1
#
_entry.id   AF-A0A9X9MDI8-F1
#
_cell.length_a   1.000
_cell.length_b   1.000
_cell.length_c   1.000
_cell.angle_alpha   90.00
_cell.angle_beta   90.00
_cell.angle_gamma   90.00
#
_symmetry.space_group_name_H-M   'P 1'
#
loop_
_entity.id
_entity.type
_entity.pdbx_description
1 polymer ?
#
loop_
_entity_poly.entity_id
_entity_poly.type
_entity_poly.pdbx_seq_one_letter_code
_entity_poly.pdbx_strand_id
1 'polypeptide(L)'
;MTEEQKKYYNAMKKLGSKKPQKPIPRPANKFQGMVFDFVTKQVFDISIMILICLNMVTMMVETDDQSQEMTNILYWINLVFIV
;
A
#
# COMPACT_ATOMS: atom_id res chain seq x y z
N MET A 1 4.69 30.31 17.08
CA MET A 1 5.01 28.88 17.27
C MET A 1 5.85 28.73 18.51
N THR A 2 5.45 27.85 19.41
CA THR A 2 6.27 27.49 20.58
C THR A 2 7.59 26.86 20.12
N GLU A 3 8.59 26.83 21.00
CA GLU A 3 9.88 26.21 20.71
C GLU A 3 9.75 24.73 20.32
N GLU A 4 8.78 24.01 20.88
CA GLU A 4 8.48 22.63 20.50
C GLU A 4 7.89 22.53 19.09
N GLN A 5 6.92 23.39 18.75
CA GLN A 5 6.35 23.43 17.40
C GLN A 5 7.41 23.74 16.33
N LYS A 6 8.38 24.62 16.63
CA LYS A 6 9.52 24.89 15.75
C LYS A 6 10.39 23.65 15.54
N LYS A 7 10.63 22.84 16.58
CA LYS A 7 11.37 21.58 16.45
C LYS A 7 10.62 20.58 15.55
N TYR A 8 9.31 20.40 15.76
CA TYR A 8 8.49 19.55 14.90
C TYR A 8 8.47 20.04 13.45
N TYR A 9 8.33 21.35 13.22
CA TYR A 9 8.37 21.95 11.89
C TYR A 9 9.71 21.67 11.18
N ASN A 10 10.84 21.86 11.87
CA ASN A 10 12.16 21.60 11.30
C ASN A 10 12.39 20.12 11.01
N ALA A 11 11.87 19.22 11.85
CA ALA A 11 11.92 17.78 11.61
C ALA A 11 11.13 17.38 10.35
N MET A 12 9.92 17.91 10.19
CA MET A 12 9.07 17.68 9.01
C MET A 12 9.70 18.23 7.73
N LYS A 13 10.26 19.44 7.80
CA LYS A 13 10.98 20.06 6.67
C LYS A 13 12.18 19.21 6.24
N LYS A 14 12.96 18.69 7.19
CA LYS A 14 14.13 17.84 6.91
C LYS A 14 13.73 16.51 6.26
N LEU A 15 12.58 15.94 6.60
CA LEU A 15 12.06 14.72 5.97
C LEU A 15 11.72 14.96 4.50
N GLY A 16 11.05 16.07 4.17
CA GLY A 16 10.73 16.42 2.79
C GLY A 16 11.93 16.77 1.91
N SER A 17 13.03 17.27 2.50
CA SER A 17 14.28 17.57 1.77
C SER A 17 15.24 16.39 1.63
N LYS A 18 14.89 15.18 2.10
CA LYS A 18 15.75 14.00 1.91
C LYS A 18 15.78 13.62 0.43
N LYS A 19 16.99 13.47 -0.11
CA LYS A 19 17.19 12.91 -1.45
C LYS A 19 16.61 11.48 -1.51
N PRO A 20 16.13 11.02 -2.67
CA PRO A 20 15.76 9.62 -2.86
C PRO A 20 16.93 8.73 -2.43
N GLN A 21 16.62 7.68 -1.68
CA GLN A 21 17.65 6.69 -1.34
C GLN A 21 18.09 5.98 -2.63
N LYS A 22 19.37 5.58 -2.68
CA LYS A 22 19.86 4.77 -3.80
C LYS A 22 19.01 3.49 -3.93
N PRO A 23 18.74 3.00 -5.15
CA PRO A 23 18.01 1.76 -5.33
C PRO A 23 18.64 0.62 -4.51
N ILE A 24 17.80 -0.22 -3.90
CA ILE A 24 18.26 -1.37 -3.12
C ILE A 24 18.99 -2.33 -4.08
N PRO A 25 20.18 -2.83 -3.74
CA PRO A 25 20.91 -3.74 -4.60
C PRO A 25 20.17 -5.07 -4.76
N ARG A 26 20.22 -5.63 -5.97
CA ARG A 26 19.61 -6.93 -6.29
C ARG A 26 20.28 -8.07 -5.48
N PRO A 27 19.51 -8.98 -4.88
CA PRO A 27 20.07 -10.15 -4.19
C PRO A 27 20.90 -11.05 -5.13
N ALA A 28 21.96 -11.67 -4.59
CA ALA A 28 22.85 -12.55 -5.34
C ALA A 28 22.24 -13.94 -5.63
N ASN A 29 21.31 -14.42 -4.78
CA ASN A 29 20.62 -15.68 -5.00
C ASN A 29 19.67 -15.56 -6.20
N LYS A 30 19.73 -16.53 -7.13
CA LYS A 30 18.89 -16.56 -8.34
C LYS A 30 17.40 -16.46 -8.03
N PHE A 31 16.91 -17.17 -7.01
CA PHE A 31 15.49 -17.18 -6.67
C PHE A 31 15.03 -15.83 -6.10
N GLN A 32 15.77 -15.29 -5.13
CA GLN A 32 15.49 -13.98 -4.54
C GLN A 32 15.63 -12.85 -5.57
N GLY A 33 16.60 -12.96 -6.48
CA GLY A 33 16.77 -12.03 -7.58
C GLY A 33 15.57 -12.02 -8.54
N MET A 34 15.00 -13.18 -8.87
CA MET A 34 13.79 -13.24 -9.69
C MET A 34 12.58 -12.57 -9.01
N VAL A 35 12.36 -12.83 -7.72
CA VAL A 35 11.29 -12.16 -6.96
C VAL A 35 11.54 -10.66 -6.89
N PHE A 36 12.78 -10.23 -6.62
CA PHE A 36 13.18 -8.83 -6.61
C PHE A 36 12.89 -8.14 -7.94
N ASP A 37 13.27 -8.76 -9.05
CA ASP A 37 13.06 -8.23 -10.40
C ASP A 37 11.57 -8.18 -10.76
N PHE A 38 10.72 -9.01 -10.15
CA PHE A 38 9.27 -8.96 -10.30
C PHE A 38 8.64 -7.82 -9.51
N VAL A 39 8.95 -7.71 -8.20
CA VAL A 39 8.34 -6.70 -7.31
C VAL A 39 8.84 -5.29 -7.58
N THR A 40 10.03 -5.12 -8.17
CA THR A 40 10.61 -3.79 -8.47
C THR A 40 10.09 -3.23 -9.80
N LYS A 41 9.27 -3.96 -10.56
CA LYS A 41 8.68 -3.46 -11.81
C LYS A 41 7.53 -2.50 -11.52
N GLN A 42 7.46 -1.39 -12.26
CA GLN A 42 6.36 -0.42 -12.18
C GLN A 42 4.97 -1.06 -12.37
N VAL A 43 4.87 -2.11 -13.19
CA VAL A 43 3.61 -2.84 -13.40
C VAL A 43 3.12 -3.48 -12.11
N PHE A 44 4.03 -3.96 -11.25
CA PHE A 44 3.68 -4.50 -9.94
C PHE A 44 3.11 -3.40 -9.04
N ASP A 45 3.76 -2.24 -8.95
CA ASP A 45 3.26 -1.10 -8.18
C ASP A 45 1.86 -0.65 -8.63
N ILE A 46 1.63 -0.59 -9.95
CA ILE A 46 0.31 -0.25 -10.52
C ILE A 46 -0.73 -1.31 -10.13
N SER A 47 -0.39 -2.59 -10.17
CA SER A 47 -1.30 -3.66 -9.78
C SER A 47 -1.72 -3.57 -8.31
N ILE A 48 -0.79 -3.25 -7.42
CA ILE A 48 -1.08 -3.05 -5.99
C ILE A 48 -1.95 -1.81 -5.78
N MET A 49 -1.68 -0.71 -6.49
CA MET A 49 -2.52 0.50 -6.43
C MET A 49 -3.98 0.20 -6.81
N ILE A 50 -4.20 -0.58 -7.88
CA ILE A 50 -5.53 -0.99 -8.30
C ILE A 50 -6.21 -1.86 -7.24
N LEU A 51 -5.51 -2.84 -6.66
CA LEU A 51 -6.07 -3.71 -5.62
C LEU A 51 -6.51 -2.92 -4.38
N ILE A 52 -5.71 -1.93 -3.95
CA ILE A 52 -6.06 -1.04 -2.83
C ILE A 52 -7.31 -0.22 -3.16
N CYS A 53 -7.41 0.33 -4.38
CA CYS A 53 -8.60 1.07 -4.81
C CYS A 53 -9.85 0.18 -4.85
N LEU A 54 -9.75 -1.05 -5.33
CA LEU A 54 -10.87 -1.99 -5.36
C LEU A 54 -11.33 -2.35 -3.93
N ASN A 55 -10.40 -2.59 -3.01
CA ASN A 55 -10.73 -2.85 -1.61
C ASN A 55 -11.41 -1.66 -0.92
N MET A 56 -11.01 -0.42 -1.24
CA MET A 56 -11.69 0.79 -0.77
C MET A 56 -13.14 0.84 -1.26
N VAL A 57 -13.39 0.48 -2.53
CA VAL A 57 -14.74 0.42 -3.09
C VAL A 57 -15.56 -0.71 -2.44
N THR A 58 -14.96 -1.87 -2.19
CA THR A 58 -15.63 -3.00 -1.52
C THR A 58 -16.22 -2.59 -0.17
N MET A 59 -15.50 -1.83 0.64
CA MET A 59 -16.02 -1.32 1.92
C MET A 59 -17.10 -0.24 1.75
N MET A 60 -17.02 0.57 0.68
CA MET A 60 -18.05 1.59 0.39
C MET A 60 -19.37 0.99 -0.11
N VAL A 61 -19.35 -0.24 -0.61
CA VAL A 61 -20.52 -0.95 -1.12
C VAL A 61 -21.35 -1.58 0.01
N GLU A 62 -20.82 -1.62 1.24
CA GLU A 62 -21.52 -2.12 2.42
C GLU A 62 -22.72 -1.22 2.79
N THR A 63 -23.89 -1.82 2.99
CA THR A 63 -25.14 -1.12 3.38
C THR A 63 -25.84 -1.85 4.53
N ASP A 64 -26.63 -1.12 5.33
CA ASP A 64 -27.26 -1.65 6.56
C ASP A 64 -28.30 -2.76 6.29
N ASP A 65 -29.04 -2.69 5.18
CA ASP A 65 -30.10 -3.65 4.81
C ASP A 65 -29.70 -4.54 3.59
N GLN A 66 -28.45 -4.98 3.56
CA GLN A 66 -27.95 -5.84 2.47
C GLN A 66 -28.48 -7.28 2.56
N SER A 67 -28.62 -7.94 1.41
CA SER A 67 -29.04 -9.34 1.36
C SER A 67 -27.98 -10.27 1.95
N GLN A 68 -28.40 -11.40 2.52
CA GLN A 68 -27.47 -12.41 3.06
C GLN A 68 -26.46 -12.91 2.00
N GLU A 69 -26.87 -12.96 0.72
CA GLU A 69 -25.98 -13.30 -0.39
C GLU A 69 -24.89 -12.24 -0.59
N MET A 70 -25.25 -10.95 -0.55
CA MET A 70 -24.31 -9.84 -0.68
C MET A 70 -23.29 -9.85 0.46
N THR A 71 -23.72 -10.07 1.70
CA THR A 71 -22.82 -10.19 2.87
C THR A 71 -21.84 -11.35 2.71
N ASN A 72 -22.30 -12.51 2.25
CA ASN A 72 -21.43 -13.66 2.03
C ASN A 72 -20.40 -13.39 0.91
N ILE A 73 -20.81 -12.73 -0.18
CA ILE A 73 -19.91 -12.34 -1.27
C ILE A 73 -18.87 -11.33 -0.79
N LEU A 74 -19.29 -10.28 -0.08
CA LEU A 74 -18.41 -9.27 0.50
C LEU A 74 -17.38 -9.89 1.46
N TYR A 75 -17.80 -10.86 2.28
CA TYR A 75 -16.91 -11.60 3.17
C TYR A 75 -15.80 -12.34 2.42
N TRP A 76 -16.15 -13.11 1.38
CA TRP A 76 -15.17 -13.81 0.57
C TRP A 76 -14.23 -12.87 -0.19
N ILE A 77 -14.76 -11.75 -0.70
CA ILE A 77 -13.95 -10.72 -1.36
C ILE A 77 -12.96 -10.10 -0.35
N ASN A 78 -13.39 -9.77 0.86
CA ASN A 78 -12.51 -9.23 1.91
C ASN A 78 -11.40 -10.23 2.27
N LEU A 79 -11.73 -11.51 2.37
CA LEU A 79 -10.76 -12.57 2.65
C LEU A 79 -9.70 -12.65 1.54
N VAL A 80 -10.10 -12.54 0.26
CA VAL A 80 -9.16 -12.52 -0.88
C VAL A 80 -8.25 -11.28 -0.84
N PHE A 81 -8.72 -10.12 -0.36
CA PHE A 81 -7.87 -8.94 -0.22
C PHE A 81 -6.87 -9.02 0.93
N ILE A 82 -7.13 -9.84 1.95
CA ILE A 82 -6.26 -10.00 3.12
C ILE A 82 -5.09 -10.96 2.83
N VAL A 83 -5.31 -11.98 2.00
CA VAL A 83 -4.34 -13.04 1.67
C VAL A 83 -3.40 -12.60 0.55
#